data_AF-A0A3B9EXV6-F1
#
_entry.id   AF-A0A3B9EXV6-F1
#
_cell.length_a   1.000
_cell.length_b   1.000
_cell.length_c   1.000
_cell.angle_alpha   90.00
_cell.angle_beta   90.00
_cell.angle_gamma   90.00
#
_symmetry.space_group_name_H-M   'P 1'
#
loop_
_entity.id
_entity.type
_entity.pdbx_description
1 polymer ?
#
loop_
_entity_poly.entity_id
_entity_poly.type
_entity_poly.pdbx_seq_one_letter_code
_entity_poly.pdbx_strand_id
1 'polypeptide(L)'
;MVQELNHPGKYQVNCIGADITKPLEEALQTPLRKKVTLHTMTAQELYEKVKKVMHENMVKGRLKDGRKFHYTKPSPTRYPFQFFWDTCFHIYIFSALGEQDMAKEHLRSLFALQRPNGFVGHMIYWNRLRPGRLTDFFQSEPRFQNLFRSHMSALIQPPLV
;
A
#
# COMPACT_ATOMS: atom_id res chain seq x y z
N MET A 1 -9.05 27.59 -25.85
CA MET A 1 -8.97 27.00 -27.20
C MET A 1 -8.33 25.64 -27.03
N VAL A 2 -9.16 24.60 -27.13
CA VAL A 2 -8.83 23.18 -26.96
C VAL A 2 -8.06 22.72 -28.19
N GLN A 3 -7.05 21.87 -28.01
CA GLN A 3 -6.70 20.85 -28.99
C GLN A 3 -6.09 19.62 -28.28
N GLU A 4 -6.82 18.51 -28.38
CA GLU A 4 -6.49 17.18 -27.89
C GLU A 4 -5.31 16.59 -28.67
N LEU A 5 -4.34 15.99 -27.97
CA LEU A 5 -3.37 15.09 -28.57
C LEU A 5 -3.77 13.65 -28.23
N ASN A 6 -4.45 13.05 -29.20
CA ASN A 6 -4.91 11.67 -29.21
C ASN A 6 -3.76 10.78 -29.71
N HIS A 7 -3.04 10.09 -28.81
CA HIS A 7 -2.02 9.11 -29.18
C HIS A 7 -2.35 7.74 -28.57
N PRO A 8 -2.75 6.73 -29.39
CA PRO A 8 -3.03 5.40 -28.90
C PRO A 8 -1.73 4.62 -28.73
N GLY A 9 -1.13 4.69 -27.53
CA GLY A 9 -0.02 3.85 -27.12
C GLY A 9 -0.49 2.40 -26.92
N LYS A 10 -0.05 1.51 -27.81
CA LYS A 10 -0.21 0.06 -27.69
C LYS A 10 0.58 -0.44 -26.48
N TYR A 11 -0.11 -0.92 -25.44
CA TYR A 11 0.50 -1.73 -24.39
C TYR A 11 0.77 -3.13 -24.94
N GLN A 12 2.03 -3.48 -25.18
CA GLN A 12 2.42 -4.86 -25.46
C GLN A 12 2.43 -5.66 -24.15
N VAL A 13 1.45 -6.56 -24.02
CA VAL A 13 1.50 -7.65 -23.04
C VAL A 13 2.24 -8.80 -23.71
N ASN A 14 3.44 -9.11 -23.25
CA ASN A 14 4.21 -10.27 -23.71
C ASN A 14 3.51 -11.56 -23.27
N CYS A 15 2.63 -12.08 -24.13
CA CYS A 15 2.15 -13.45 -24.05
C CYS A 15 3.22 -14.36 -24.66
N ILE A 16 3.85 -15.15 -23.80
CA ILE A 16 4.83 -16.17 -24.14
C ILE A 16 4.16 -17.22 -25.04
N GLY A 17 4.71 -17.43 -26.24
CA GLY A 17 4.55 -18.69 -26.98
C GLY A 17 3.51 -18.76 -28.10
N ALA A 18 3.34 -17.73 -28.93
CA ALA A 18 2.65 -17.87 -30.22
C ALA A 18 3.68 -17.93 -31.36
N ASP A 19 3.81 -19.10 -31.98
CA ASP A 19 4.57 -19.32 -33.20
C ASP A 19 3.91 -18.56 -34.36
N ILE A 20 4.63 -17.59 -34.92
CA ILE A 20 4.12 -16.60 -35.88
C ILE A 20 4.02 -17.16 -37.31
N THR A 21 4.36 -18.43 -37.51
CA THR A 21 4.42 -19.06 -38.84
C THR A 21 3.17 -19.83 -39.25
N LYS A 22 2.16 -19.94 -38.37
CA LYS A 22 0.94 -20.70 -38.68
C LYS A 22 -0.15 -19.86 -39.35
N PRO A 23 -0.88 -20.40 -40.35
CA PRO A 23 -1.99 -19.72 -41.01
C PRO A 23 -3.07 -19.30 -40.00
N LEU A 24 -3.57 -18.07 -40.17
CA LEU A 24 -4.54 -17.42 -39.27
C LEU A 24 -5.82 -18.23 -39.01
N GLU A 25 -6.19 -19.11 -39.95
CA GLU A 25 -7.39 -19.95 -39.84
C GLU A 25 -7.25 -21.10 -38.83
N GLU A 26 -6.03 -21.62 -38.61
CA GLU A 26 -5.82 -22.74 -37.68
C GLU A 26 -5.84 -22.27 -36.20
N ALA A 27 -5.50 -21.00 -35.95
CA ALA A 27 -5.57 -20.39 -34.63
C ALA A 27 -7.02 -20.13 -34.15
N LEU A 28 -7.98 -20.04 -35.08
CA LEU A 28 -9.40 -19.78 -34.79
C LEU A 28 -10.19 -21.05 -34.40
N GLN A 29 -9.70 -22.24 -34.73
CA GLN A 29 -10.32 -23.52 -34.34
C GLN A 29 -9.89 -24.02 -32.94
N THR A 30 -8.95 -23.35 -32.28
CA THR A 30 -8.52 -23.76 -30.95
C THR A 30 -9.59 -23.39 -29.91
N PRO A 31 -10.06 -24.30 -29.04
CA PRO A 31 -11.09 -23.99 -28.05
C PRO A 31 -10.56 -23.02 -26.98
N LEU A 32 -10.55 -21.73 -27.29
CA LEU A 32 -10.26 -20.64 -26.37
C LEU A 32 -11.53 -20.24 -25.64
N ARG A 33 -11.77 -20.87 -24.49
CA ARG A 33 -12.15 -20.19 -23.24
C ARG A 33 -12.56 -21.24 -22.22
N LYS A 34 -11.72 -21.44 -21.19
CA LYS A 34 -12.28 -21.77 -19.87
C LYS A 34 -13.34 -20.70 -19.59
N LYS A 35 -14.59 -21.10 -19.35
CA LYS A 35 -15.63 -20.21 -18.83
C LYS A 35 -15.05 -19.54 -17.58
N VAL A 36 -14.62 -18.30 -17.69
CA VAL A 36 -14.34 -17.48 -16.52
C VAL A 36 -15.71 -17.15 -15.96
N THR A 37 -16.13 -17.91 -14.96
CA THR A 37 -17.32 -17.59 -14.19
C THR A 37 -17.02 -16.28 -13.47
N LEU A 38 -17.50 -15.17 -14.01
CA LEU A 38 -17.48 -13.88 -13.34
C LEU A 38 -18.43 -13.98 -12.14
N HIS A 39 -17.90 -14.40 -11.00
CA HIS A 39 -18.61 -14.25 -9.73
C HIS A 39 -18.80 -12.75 -9.50
N THR A 40 -20.01 -12.28 -9.78
CA THR A 40 -20.38 -10.88 -9.60
C THR A 40 -20.61 -10.68 -8.11
N MET A 41 -19.64 -10.08 -7.43
CA MET A 41 -19.83 -9.66 -6.04
C MET A 41 -20.75 -8.45 -6.00
N THR A 42 -21.64 -8.42 -5.02
CA THR A 42 -22.43 -7.23 -4.70
C THR A 42 -21.54 -6.15 -4.10
N ALA A 43 -21.98 -4.88 -4.17
CA ALA A 43 -21.30 -3.78 -3.51
C ALA A 43 -21.16 -4.03 -2.00
N GLN A 44 -22.21 -4.54 -1.34
CA GLN A 44 -22.19 -4.82 0.09
C GLN A 44 -21.12 -5.86 0.46
N GLU A 45 -21.05 -6.96 -0.29
CA GLU A 45 -20.01 -7.98 -0.06
C GLU A 45 -18.60 -7.43 -0.27
N LEU A 46 -18.42 -6.49 -1.21
CA LEU A 46 -17.16 -5.80 -1.40
C LEU A 46 -16.80 -4.94 -0.19
N TYR A 47 -17.73 -4.14 0.31
CA TYR A 47 -17.51 -3.33 1.51
C TYR A 47 -17.15 -4.17 2.73
N GLU A 48 -17.84 -5.29 2.95
CA GLU A 48 -17.53 -6.21 4.06
C GLU A 48 -16.13 -6.84 3.92
N LYS A 49 -15.73 -7.24 2.72
CA LYS A 49 -14.38 -7.77 2.48
C LYS A 49 -13.31 -6.71 2.67
N VAL A 50 -13.53 -5.48 2.18
CA VAL A 50 -12.59 -4.37 2.39
C VAL A 50 -12.45 -4.06 3.87
N LYS A 51 -13.56 -3.93 4.59
CA LYS A 51 -13.58 -3.73 6.05
C LYS A 51 -12.78 -4.81 6.75
N LYS A 52 -13.04 -6.08 6.43
CA LYS A 52 -12.31 -7.22 7.01
C LYS A 52 -10.80 -7.08 6.81
N VAL A 53 -10.34 -6.84 5.58
CA VAL A 53 -8.90 -6.69 5.28
C VAL A 53 -8.27 -5.51 6.02
N MET A 54 -8.96 -4.36 6.06
CA MET A 54 -8.49 -3.15 6.74
C MET A 54 -8.28 -3.37 8.24
N HIS A 55 -9.20 -4.12 8.88
CA HIS A 55 -9.16 -4.44 10.30
C HIS A 55 -8.17 -5.55 10.64
N GLU A 56 -8.06 -6.60 9.82
CA GLU A 56 -7.10 -7.70 10.03
C GLU A 56 -5.64 -7.22 9.96
N ASN A 57 -5.37 -6.24 9.10
CA ASN A 57 -4.02 -5.68 8.95
C ASN A 57 -3.72 -4.57 9.96
N MET A 58 -4.64 -4.25 10.85
CA MET A 58 -4.54 -3.15 11.79
C MET A 58 -3.58 -3.44 12.95
N VAL A 59 -2.85 -2.43 13.37
CA VAL A 59 -1.91 -2.46 14.48
C VAL A 59 -2.17 -1.24 15.35
N LYS A 60 -2.29 -1.46 16.66
CA LYS A 60 -2.44 -0.39 17.64
C LYS A 60 -1.52 -0.62 18.83
N GLY A 61 -1.09 0.46 19.46
CA GLY A 61 -0.28 0.39 20.65
C GLY A 61 0.02 1.75 21.24
N ARG A 62 0.94 1.74 22.22
CA ARG A 62 1.38 2.94 22.93
C ARG A 62 2.88 2.91 23.12
N LEU A 63 3.50 4.07 22.96
CA LEU A 63 4.90 4.30 23.26
C LEU A 63 5.11 4.53 24.76
N LYS A 64 6.36 4.38 25.22
CA LYS A 64 6.74 4.62 26.62
C LYS A 64 6.50 6.06 27.07
N ASP A 65 6.56 7.01 26.14
CA ASP A 65 6.28 8.43 26.37
C ASP A 65 4.78 8.78 26.36
N GLY A 66 3.90 7.78 26.28
CA GLY A 66 2.45 7.96 26.33
C GLY A 66 1.76 8.14 24.98
N ARG A 67 2.50 8.45 23.91
CA ARG A 67 1.92 8.59 22.55
C ARG A 67 1.29 7.29 22.08
N LYS A 68 0.12 7.39 21.43
CA LYS A 68 -0.58 6.25 20.83
C LYS A 68 -0.23 6.14 19.36
N PHE A 69 -0.19 4.91 18.85
CA PHE A 69 -0.14 4.66 17.42
C PHE A 69 -1.26 3.69 17.02
N HIS A 70 -1.79 3.91 15.83
CA HIS A 70 -2.89 3.15 15.26
C HIS A 70 -2.80 3.23 13.73
N TYR A 71 -2.50 2.12 13.07
CA TYR A 71 -2.30 2.10 11.62
C TYR A 71 -2.64 0.74 11.02
N THR A 72 -3.00 0.72 9.74
CA THR A 72 -3.15 -0.49 8.94
C THR A 72 -1.89 -0.76 8.13
N LYS A 73 -1.37 -1.99 8.22
CA LYS A 73 -0.24 -2.46 7.39
C LYS A 73 -0.70 -2.64 5.94
N PRO A 74 0.03 -2.13 4.94
CA PRO A 74 -0.30 -2.42 3.53
C PRO A 74 -0.23 -3.92 3.20
N SER A 75 0.73 -4.62 3.82
CA SER A 75 0.87 -6.08 3.71
C SER A 75 1.44 -6.65 5.01
N PRO A 76 0.79 -7.67 5.63
CA PRO A 76 1.25 -8.24 6.90
C PRO A 76 2.71 -8.68 6.93
N THR A 77 3.21 -9.20 5.80
CA THR A 77 4.54 -9.80 5.70
C THR A 77 5.53 -8.88 4.97
N ARG A 78 5.12 -8.29 3.84
CA ARG A 78 6.04 -7.52 2.99
C ARG A 78 6.24 -6.09 3.47
N TYR A 79 5.20 -5.49 4.06
CA TYR A 79 5.17 -4.08 4.44
C TYR A 79 4.58 -3.94 5.86
N PRO A 80 5.33 -4.36 6.90
CA PRO A 80 4.80 -4.48 8.26
C PRO A 80 4.71 -3.16 9.04
N PHE A 81 5.15 -2.05 8.45
CA PHE A 81 5.24 -0.74 9.09
C PHE A 81 4.11 0.21 8.65
N GLN A 82 4.05 1.39 9.27
CA GLN A 82 3.17 2.45 8.82
C GLN A 82 3.86 3.23 7.70
N PHE A 83 3.18 3.34 6.56
CA PHE A 83 3.66 4.11 5.40
C PHE A 83 2.78 5.34 5.20
N PHE A 84 3.39 6.46 4.82
CA PHE A 84 2.72 7.75 4.77
C PHE A 84 1.57 7.76 3.75
N TRP A 85 1.86 7.46 2.48
CA TRP A 85 0.83 7.46 1.44
C TRP A 85 -0.21 6.35 1.62
N ASP A 86 0.21 5.15 2.01
CA ASP A 86 -0.71 4.05 2.31
C ASP A 86 -1.68 4.45 3.43
N THR A 87 -1.20 5.11 4.48
CA THR A 87 -2.07 5.62 5.55
C THR A 87 -3.07 6.64 5.01
N CYS A 88 -2.68 7.54 4.11
CA CYS A 88 -3.61 8.47 3.48
C CYS A 88 -4.74 7.73 2.71
N PHE A 89 -4.41 6.68 1.97
CA PHE A 89 -5.41 5.85 1.30
C PHE A 89 -6.29 5.09 2.30
N HIS A 90 -5.70 4.54 3.37
CA HIS A 90 -6.45 3.88 4.44
C HIS A 90 -7.47 4.82 5.11
N ILE A 91 -7.10 6.08 5.37
CA ILE A 91 -7.99 7.11 5.92
C ILE A 91 -9.17 7.35 4.97
N TYR A 92 -8.91 7.45 3.67
CA TYR A 92 -9.97 7.60 2.67
C TYR A 92 -10.90 6.38 2.64
N ILE A 93 -10.34 5.17 2.69
CA ILE A 93 -11.11 3.91 2.75
C ILE A 93 -12.01 3.87 3.99
N PHE A 94 -11.48 4.18 5.18
CA PHE A 94 -12.28 4.23 6.40
C PHE A 94 -13.38 5.29 6.34
N SER A 95 -13.10 6.42 5.70
CA SER A 95 -14.11 7.47 5.49
C SER A 95 -15.25 6.97 4.61
N ALA A 96 -14.93 6.25 3.53
CA ALA A 96 -15.91 5.63 2.64
C ALA A 96 -16.70 4.49 3.32
N LEU A 97 -16.09 3.78 4.28
CA LEU A 97 -16.74 2.77 5.12
C LEU A 97 -17.62 3.36 6.23
N GLY A 98 -17.64 4.69 6.40
CA GLY A 98 -18.35 5.36 7.50
C GLY A 98 -17.64 5.28 8.85
N GLU A 99 -16.40 4.79 8.91
CA GLU A 99 -15.62 4.61 10.14
C GLU A 99 -14.75 5.84 10.45
N GLN A 100 -15.39 6.99 10.63
CA GLN A 100 -14.72 8.28 10.80
C GLN A 100 -13.77 8.33 12.01
N ASP A 101 -14.10 7.62 13.09
CA ASP A 101 -13.22 7.56 14.26
C ASP A 101 -11.94 6.79 13.97
N MET A 102 -12.00 5.72 13.17
CA MET A 102 -10.80 5.00 12.73
C MET A 102 -9.94 5.86 11.82
N ALA A 103 -10.55 6.60 10.89
CA ALA A 103 -9.86 7.56 10.03
C ALA A 103 -9.09 8.61 10.86
N LYS A 104 -9.72 9.17 11.90
CA LYS A 104 -9.07 10.13 12.81
C LYS A 104 -7.92 9.51 13.60
N GLU A 105 -8.07 8.28 14.10
CA GLU A 105 -6.98 7.59 14.82
C GLU A 105 -5.77 7.34 13.90
N HIS A 106 -5.99 6.97 12.65
CA HIS A 106 -4.93 6.79 11.66
C HIS A 106 -4.19 8.10 11.36
N LEU A 107 -4.94 9.19 11.22
CA LEU A 107 -4.38 10.53 11.02
C LEU A 107 -3.53 10.95 12.24
N ARG A 108 -4.06 10.78 13.46
CA ARG A 108 -3.31 11.09 14.69
C ARG A 108 -2.02 10.27 14.81
N SER A 109 -2.07 8.98 14.47
CA SER A 109 -0.90 8.11 14.45
C SER A 109 0.14 8.63 13.45
N LEU A 110 -0.27 8.97 12.23
CA LEU A 110 0.63 9.42 11.16
C LEU A 110 1.45 10.64 11.57
N PHE A 111 0.81 11.60 12.25
CA PHE A 111 1.45 12.85 12.64
C PHE A 111 2.06 12.81 14.06
N ALA A 112 1.96 11.71 14.80
CA ALA A 112 2.46 11.64 16.17
C ALA A 112 4.00 11.72 16.31
N LEU A 113 4.75 11.49 15.22
CA LEU A 113 6.20 11.71 15.15
C LEU A 113 6.60 12.91 14.28
N GLN A 114 5.66 13.76 13.86
CA GLN A 114 5.96 14.94 13.04
C GLN A 114 7.04 15.81 13.71
N ARG A 115 8.05 16.21 12.93
CA ARG A 115 9.14 17.06 13.42
C ARG A 115 8.65 18.51 13.60
N PRO A 116 9.32 19.33 14.42
CA PRO A 116 8.94 20.74 14.61
C PRO A 116 8.91 21.58 13.32
N ASN A 117 9.67 21.17 12.29
CA ASN A 117 9.67 21.81 10.97
C ASN A 117 8.56 21.29 10.03
N GLY A 118 7.61 20.50 10.54
CA GLY A 118 6.48 19.95 9.78
C GLY A 118 6.78 18.65 9.04
N PHE A 119 8.03 18.16 9.03
CA PHE A 119 8.39 16.96 8.27
C PHE A 119 7.78 15.68 8.87
N VAL A 120 7.24 14.84 7.99
CA VAL A 120 6.80 13.47 8.27
C VAL A 120 7.48 12.53 7.27
N GLY A 121 8.14 11.48 7.76
CA GLY A 121 8.84 10.53 6.90
C GLY A 121 7.89 9.55 6.23
N HIS A 122 8.35 8.95 5.13
CA HIS A 122 7.64 7.92 4.37
C HIS A 122 7.26 6.71 5.22
N MET A 123 8.17 6.21 6.04
CA MET A 123 7.95 5.06 6.92
C MET A 123 8.04 5.49 8.37
N ILE A 124 7.13 4.98 9.20
CA ILE A 124 7.15 5.17 10.65
C ILE A 124 7.37 3.81 11.32
N TYR A 125 8.47 3.74 12.08
CA TYR A 125 8.83 2.56 12.85
C TYR A 125 8.32 2.72 14.27
N TRP A 126 7.24 2.02 14.61
CA TRP A 126 6.67 2.01 15.95
C TRP A 126 7.33 0.91 16.80
N ASN A 127 8.07 1.30 17.84
CA ASN A 127 8.48 0.45 18.96
C ASN A 127 9.14 -0.90 18.62
N ARG A 128 10.04 -0.98 17.61
CA ARG A 128 10.76 -2.22 17.33
C ARG A 128 12.28 -2.11 17.16
N LEU A 129 12.92 -3.00 17.91
CA LEU A 129 14.33 -3.34 18.08
C LEU A 129 14.88 -4.32 17.04
N ARG A 130 14.08 -4.74 16.06
CA ARG A 130 14.53 -5.67 15.01
C ARG A 130 13.97 -5.29 13.64
N PRO A 131 14.84 -4.98 12.66
CA PRO A 131 14.42 -4.87 11.27
C PRO A 131 13.81 -6.21 10.81
N GLY A 132 12.71 -6.15 10.05
CA GLY A 132 12.05 -7.35 9.53
C GLY A 132 12.85 -8.00 8.41
N ARG A 133 13.68 -7.20 7.70
CA ARG A 133 14.61 -7.62 6.65
C ARG A 133 15.87 -6.74 6.64
N LEU A 134 16.96 -7.25 6.05
CA LEU A 134 18.21 -6.50 5.85
C LEU A 134 17.98 -5.17 5.09
N THR A 135 17.00 -5.12 4.19
CA THR A 135 16.64 -3.92 3.41
C THR A 135 16.09 -2.77 4.26
N ASP A 136 15.52 -3.07 5.43
CA ASP A 136 15.00 -2.04 6.34
C ASP A 136 16.15 -1.23 6.98
N PHE A 137 17.35 -1.81 7.05
CA PHE A 137 18.56 -1.14 7.54
C PHE A 137 19.03 -0.02 6.60
N PHE A 138 18.84 -0.17 5.28
CA PHE A 138 19.23 0.84 4.30
C PHE A 138 18.26 2.02 4.23
N GLN A 139 17.01 1.84 4.68
CA GLN A 139 15.97 2.89 4.65
C GLN A 139 15.86 3.66 5.97
N SER A 140 16.38 3.09 7.05
CA SER A 140 16.54 3.77 8.34
C SER A 140 17.88 4.52 8.34
N GLU A 141 17.92 5.79 8.75
CA GLU A 141 19.22 6.43 8.96
C GLU A 141 20.00 5.64 10.04
N PRO A 142 21.20 5.12 9.75
CA PRO A 142 21.90 4.21 10.64
C PRO A 142 22.58 5.02 11.75
N ARG A 143 21.79 5.37 12.78
CA ARG A 143 22.31 5.76 14.09
C ARG A 143 21.88 4.67 15.08
N PHE A 144 22.82 4.11 15.84
CA PHE A 144 22.58 3.03 16.81
C PHE A 144 21.42 3.32 17.79
N GLN A 145 21.09 4.60 18.02
CA GLN A 145 19.96 5.04 18.86
C GLN A 145 18.56 4.81 18.23
N ASN A 146 18.47 4.69 16.90
CA ASN A 146 17.21 4.51 16.16
C ASN A 146 16.67 3.08 16.27
N LEU A 147 17.51 2.11 16.61
CA LEU A 147 17.08 0.72 16.80
C LEU A 147 16.10 0.59 17.99
N PHE A 148 16.22 1.45 18.99
CA PHE A 148 15.46 1.34 20.25
C PHE A 148 14.36 2.41 20.37
N ARG A 149 14.24 3.30 19.38
CA ARG A 149 13.32 4.44 19.41
C ARG A 149 12.43 4.45 18.19
N SER A 150 11.21 4.91 18.39
CA SER A 150 10.31 5.16 17.27
C SER A 150 10.88 6.32 16.43
N HIS A 151 11.03 6.09 15.14
CA HIS A 151 11.63 7.04 14.22
C HIS A 151 10.95 6.94 12.85
N MET A 152 11.25 7.91 11.99
CA MET A 152 10.75 7.94 10.62
C MET A 152 11.92 7.89 9.63
N SER A 153 11.67 7.41 8.42
CA SER A 153 12.61 7.54 7.30
C SER A 153 12.93 9.03 7.02
N ALA A 154 14.12 9.30 6.49
CA ALA A 154 14.54 10.67 6.15
C ALA A 154 13.90 11.20 4.85
N LEU A 155 13.29 10.34 4.05
CA LEU A 155 12.65 10.66 2.79
C LEU A 155 11.14 10.39 2.86
N ILE A 156 10.35 11.12 2.07
CA ILE A 156 8.90 10.93 1.91
C ILE A 156 8.54 9.99 0.76
N GLN A 157 9.48 9.78 -0.16
CA GLN A 157 9.41 8.84 -1.27
C GLN A 157 10.84 8.36 -1.58
N PRO A 158 11.08 7.05 -1.80
CA PRO A 158 12.30 6.64 -2.49
C PRO A 158 12.25 7.19 -3.93
N PRO A 159 13.32 7.80 -4.45
CA PRO A 159 13.34 8.33 -5.81
C PRO A 159 12.96 7.22 -6.80
N LEU A 160 12.02 7.54 -7.71
CA LEU A 160 11.74 6.68 -8.86
C LEU A 160 12.92 6.83 -9.81
N VAL A 161 13.70 5.76 -9.94
CA VAL A 161 14.77 5.64 -10.96
C VAL A 161 14.19 4.94 -12.16
#